data_AF-A0A7R9S6P2-F1
#
_entry.id   AF-A0A7R9S6P2-F1
#
_cell.length_a   1.000
_cell.length_b   1.000
_cell.length_c   1.000
_cell.angle_alpha   90.00
_cell.angle_beta   90.00
_cell.angle_gamma   90.00
#
_symmetry.space_group_name_H-M   'P 1'
#
loop_
_entity.id
_entity.type
_entity.pdbx_description
1 polymer ?
#
loop_
_entity_poly.entity_id
_entity_poly.type
_entity_poly.pdbx_seq_one_letter_code
_entity_poly.pdbx_strand_id
1 'polypeptide(L)'
;DIEKTDNIYKMAKALRTSASPSPAPLQHGNRMLYTEIEQGNALASYFQTQFAPNITSSYPTQLNVARTNHHVNNYPIHPIQDNITTQDVWSAVQKLKQRKAPGRDQITNTIIKLLLYRGFFSSQT
;
A
#
# COMPACT_ATOMS: atom_id res chain seq x y z
N ASP A 1 1.90 19.78 -37.39
CA ASP A 1 2.01 19.20 -36.04
C ASP A 1 1.17 17.93 -35.80
N ILE A 2 1.13 17.00 -36.76
CA ILE A 2 0.32 15.76 -36.65
C ILE A 2 1.20 14.52 -36.34
N GLU A 3 2.51 14.57 -36.59
CA GLU A 3 3.41 13.42 -36.34
C GLU A 3 3.80 13.20 -34.87
N LYS A 4 3.71 14.22 -34.01
CA LYS A 4 4.16 14.10 -32.60
C LYS A 4 3.24 13.20 -31.76
N THR A 5 1.94 13.17 -32.07
CA THR A 5 0.94 12.45 -31.27
C THR A 5 1.00 10.94 -31.48
N ASP A 6 1.32 10.48 -32.70
CA ASP A 6 1.47 9.06 -33.01
C ASP A 6 2.64 8.42 -32.26
N ASN A 7 3.70 9.20 -32.01
CA ASN A 7 4.87 8.72 -31.30
C ASN A 7 4.60 8.52 -29.80
N ILE A 8 3.86 9.45 -29.18
CA ILE A 8 3.48 9.36 -27.76
C ILE A 8 2.54 8.17 -27.54
N TYR A 9 1.57 7.97 -28.43
CA TYR A 9 0.65 6.85 -28.34
C TYR A 9 1.38 5.50 -28.49
N LYS A 10 2.32 5.39 -29.43
CA LYS A 10 3.14 4.19 -29.62
C LYS A 10 4.05 3.92 -28.42
N MET A 11 4.67 4.94 -27.83
CA MET A 11 5.46 4.82 -26.59
C MET A 11 4.60 4.35 -25.41
N ALA A 12 3.44 5.00 -25.18
CA ALA A 12 2.53 4.65 -24.10
C ALA A 12 2.00 3.21 -24.26
N LYS A 13 1.71 2.79 -25.50
CA LYS A 13 1.31 1.41 -25.81
C LYS A 13 2.45 0.43 -25.53
N ALA A 14 3.69 0.73 -25.96
CA ALA A 14 4.85 -0.10 -25.72
C ALA A 14 5.15 -0.30 -24.23
N LEU A 15 5.07 0.76 -23.41
CA LEU A 15 5.24 0.71 -21.96
C LEU A 15 4.15 -0.11 -21.24
N ARG A 16 2.95 -0.19 -21.82
CA ARG A 16 1.83 -0.99 -21.28
C ARG A 16 1.91 -2.47 -21.70
N THR A 17 2.51 -2.76 -22.86
CA THR A 17 2.61 -4.12 -23.42
C THR A 17 3.95 -4.80 -23.15
N SER A 18 5.00 -4.06 -22.77
CA SER A 18 6.21 -4.66 -22.24
C SER A 18 5.83 -5.37 -20.96
N ALA A 19 5.84 -6.71 -20.99
CA ALA A 19 5.65 -7.57 -19.83
C ALA A 19 6.37 -6.94 -18.63
N SER A 20 5.63 -6.80 -17.51
CA SER A 20 6.10 -6.16 -16.29
C SER A 20 7.59 -6.45 -16.13
N PRO A 21 8.48 -5.45 -16.22
CA PRO A 21 9.90 -5.74 -16.10
C PRO A 21 10.05 -6.45 -14.77
N SER A 22 10.71 -7.61 -14.79
CA SER A 22 11.17 -8.27 -13.58
C SER A 22 11.62 -7.19 -12.60
N PRO A 23 11.18 -7.22 -11.33
CA PRO A 23 11.49 -6.16 -10.38
C PRO A 23 12.96 -5.81 -10.52
N ALA A 24 13.24 -4.52 -10.72
CA ALA A 24 14.59 -4.05 -11.00
C ALA A 24 15.55 -4.64 -9.95
N PRO A 25 16.75 -5.10 -10.37
CA PRO A 25 17.69 -5.74 -9.45
C PRO A 25 17.91 -4.84 -8.24
N LEU A 26 17.90 -5.44 -7.05
CA LEU A 26 18.04 -4.68 -5.81
C LEU A 26 19.36 -3.93 -5.83
N GLN A 27 19.33 -2.66 -5.44
CA GLN A 27 20.53 -1.82 -5.39
C GLN A 27 21.01 -1.69 -3.95
N HIS A 28 22.28 -1.94 -3.70
CA HIS A 28 22.93 -1.70 -2.42
C HIS A 28 24.16 -0.81 -2.63
N GLY A 29 24.07 0.45 -2.19
CA GLY A 29 25.06 1.48 -2.53
C GLY A 29 25.11 1.74 -4.04
N ASN A 30 26.31 1.72 -4.63
CA ASN A 30 26.54 1.92 -6.07
C ASN A 30 26.55 0.61 -6.88
N ARG A 31 26.04 -0.50 -6.32
CA ARG A 31 26.06 -1.82 -6.97
C ARG A 31 24.65 -2.39 -7.11
N MET A 32 24.40 -3.00 -8.26
CA MET A 32 23.19 -3.77 -8.55
C MET A 32 23.40 -5.24 -8.16
N LEU A 33 22.43 -5.84 -7.50
CA LEU A 33 22.46 -7.22 -7.00
C LEU A 33 21.54 -8.09 -7.86
N TYR A 34 22.14 -9.07 -8.54
CA TYR A 34 21.44 -9.86 -9.55
C TYR A 34 21.09 -11.26 -9.07
N THR A 35 21.81 -11.80 -8.08
CA THR A 35 21.55 -13.13 -7.54
C THR A 35 20.69 -13.07 -6.28
N GLU A 36 19.84 -14.07 -6.07
CA GLU A 36 18.98 -14.17 -4.88
C GLU A 36 19.80 -14.19 -3.57
N ILE A 37 21.00 -14.77 -3.61
CA ILE A 37 21.90 -14.84 -2.45
C ILE A 37 22.44 -13.44 -2.10
N GLU A 38 22.89 -12.68 -3.09
CA GLU A 38 23.35 -11.30 -2.89
C GLU A 38 22.23 -10.41 -2.36
N GLN A 39 21.04 -10.56 -2.93
CA GLN A 39 19.82 -9.86 -2.50
C GLN A 39 19.46 -10.20 -1.05
N GLY A 40 19.47 -11.48 -0.69
CA GLY A 40 19.21 -11.95 0.66
C GLY A 40 20.21 -11.41 1.67
N ASN A 41 21.50 -11.42 1.34
CA ASN A 41 22.55 -10.89 2.22
C ASN A 41 22.43 -9.37 2.43
N ALA A 42 22.08 -8.62 1.38
CA ALA A 42 21.87 -7.18 1.48
C ALA A 42 20.64 -6.84 2.33
N LEU A 43 19.55 -7.59 2.17
CA LEU A 43 18.36 -7.43 3.00
C LEU A 43 18.63 -7.81 4.46
N ALA A 44 19.33 -8.91 4.72
CA ALA A 44 19.71 -9.33 6.06
C ALA A 44 20.56 -8.25 6.76
N SER A 45 21.56 -7.70 6.06
CA SER A 45 22.41 -6.62 6.57
C SER A 45 21.62 -5.34 6.85
N TYR A 46 20.69 -4.98 5.95
CA TYR A 46 19.81 -3.83 6.13
C TYR A 46 18.93 -3.99 7.37
N PHE A 47 18.24 -5.12 7.50
CA PHE A 47 17.36 -5.38 8.64
C PHE A 47 18.12 -5.48 9.96
N GLN A 48 19.30 -6.11 9.96
CA GLN A 48 20.16 -6.12 11.14
C GLN A 48 20.48 -4.70 11.61
N THR A 49 20.76 -3.78 10.68
CA THR A 49 21.09 -2.39 11.03
C THR A 49 19.85 -1.62 11.51
N GLN A 50 18.72 -1.77 10.83
CA GLN A 50 17.48 -1.05 11.17
C GLN A 50 16.85 -1.53 12.48
N PHE A 51 16.98 -2.81 12.79
CA PHE A 51 16.42 -3.41 14.00
C PHE A 51 17.47 -3.67 15.09
N ALA A 52 18.71 -3.24 14.89
CA ALA A 52 19.71 -3.24 15.95
C ALA A 52 19.22 -2.39 17.13
N PRO A 53 19.43 -2.83 18.38
CA PRO A 53 19.11 -2.02 19.55
C PRO A 53 19.80 -0.66 19.44
N ASN A 54 19.04 0.42 19.44
CA ASN A 54 19.61 1.75 19.40
C ASN A 54 20.36 2.03 20.71
N ILE A 55 21.69 1.98 20.65
CA ILE A 55 22.62 2.19 21.76
C ILE A 55 22.56 3.62 22.33
N THR A 56 21.94 4.56 21.61
CA THR A 56 21.71 5.94 22.06
C THR A 56 20.28 6.20 22.52
N SER A 57 19.45 5.15 22.62
CA SER A 57 18.07 5.29 23.06
C SER A 57 17.99 5.87 24.48
N SER A 58 17.37 7.04 24.60
CA SER A 58 17.07 7.64 25.89
C SER A 58 16.15 6.71 26.69
N TYR A 59 16.26 6.73 28.03
CA TYR A 59 15.37 5.97 28.92
C TYR A 59 13.87 6.14 28.59
N PRO A 60 13.37 7.35 28.23
CA PRO A 60 12.00 7.52 27.73
C PRO A 60 11.65 6.68 26.48
N THR A 61 12.59 6.54 25.55
CA THR A 61 12.39 5.76 24.30
C THR A 61 12.24 4.27 24.61
N GLN A 62 13.09 3.74 25.49
CA GLN A 62 13.03 2.33 25.91
C GLN A 62 11.71 2.01 26.61
N LEU A 63 11.25 2.93 27.46
CA LEU A 63 10.01 2.77 28.21
C LEU A 63 8.78 2.82 27.29
N ASN A 64 8.80 3.68 26.27
CA ASN A 64 7.75 3.71 25.25
C ASN A 64 7.74 2.44 24.40
N VAL A 65 8.90 1.94 23.95
CA VAL A 65 9.00 0.67 23.21
C VAL A 65 8.48 -0.50 24.06
N ALA A 66 8.84 -0.57 25.34
CA ALA A 66 8.36 -1.61 26.25
C ALA A 66 6.83 -1.56 26.43
N ARG A 67 6.25 -0.36 26.60
CA ARG A 67 4.78 -0.18 26.68
C ARG A 67 4.07 -0.59 25.39
N THR A 68 4.63 -0.24 24.23
CA THR A 68 4.07 -0.60 22.93
C THR A 68 4.15 -2.11 22.71
N ASN A 69 5.28 -2.74 22.99
CA ASN A 69 5.42 -4.20 22.89
C ASN A 69 4.47 -4.93 23.83
N HIS A 70 4.31 -4.43 25.06
CA HIS A 70 3.32 -4.97 26.00
C HIS A 70 1.90 -4.83 25.45
N HIS A 71 1.54 -3.70 24.83
CA HIS A 71 0.23 -3.54 24.19
C HIS A 71 0.04 -4.48 22.99
N VAL A 72 1.04 -4.62 22.13
CA VAL A 72 0.92 -5.48 20.95
C VAL A 72 0.83 -6.96 21.31
N ASN A 73 1.59 -7.40 22.33
CA ASN A 73 1.65 -8.81 22.71
C ASN A 73 0.52 -9.25 23.65
N ASN A 74 -0.02 -8.36 24.47
CA ASN A 74 -1.03 -8.72 25.48
C ASN A 74 -2.45 -8.32 25.11
N TYR A 75 -2.66 -7.50 24.08
CA TYR A 75 -3.99 -7.28 23.55
C TYR A 75 -4.25 -8.34 22.48
N PRO A 76 -5.32 -9.15 22.61
CA PRO A 76 -5.67 -10.08 21.55
C PRO A 76 -5.91 -9.27 20.28
N ILE A 77 -5.15 -9.59 19.22
CA ILE A 77 -5.62 -9.31 17.86
C ILE A 77 -7.01 -9.91 17.84
N HIS A 78 -8.04 -9.07 17.79
CA HIS A 78 -9.42 -9.53 17.75
C HIS A 78 -9.51 -10.68 16.75
N PRO A 79 -10.21 -11.79 17.09
CA PRO A 79 -10.29 -12.94 16.21
C PRO A 79 -10.60 -12.43 14.83
N ILE A 80 -9.73 -12.77 13.86
CA ILE A 80 -9.73 -12.30 12.46
C ILE A 80 -11.16 -11.96 12.09
N GLN A 81 -11.50 -10.68 12.18
CA GLN A 81 -12.80 -10.20 11.78
C GLN A 81 -12.80 -10.45 10.28
N ASP A 82 -13.65 -11.38 9.81
CA ASP A 82 -13.68 -11.91 8.44
C ASP A 82 -13.02 -10.94 7.46
N ASN A 83 -11.88 -11.32 6.88
CA ASN A 83 -11.04 -10.45 6.05
C ASN A 83 -11.94 -9.62 5.10
N ILE A 84 -12.23 -8.37 5.47
CA ILE A 84 -13.16 -7.53 4.72
C ILE A 84 -12.48 -7.21 3.39
N THR A 85 -13.00 -7.79 2.31
CA THR A 85 -12.44 -7.54 0.98
C THR A 85 -12.96 -6.21 0.43
N THR A 86 -12.27 -5.67 -0.57
CA THR A 86 -12.75 -4.51 -1.33
C THR A 86 -14.13 -4.77 -1.95
N GLN A 87 -14.42 -6.03 -2.30
CA GLN A 87 -15.69 -6.46 -2.84
C GLN A 87 -16.83 -6.40 -1.80
N ASP A 88 -16.53 -6.72 -0.54
CA ASP A 88 -17.49 -6.61 0.56
C ASP A 88 -17.88 -5.16 0.81
N VAL A 89 -16.88 -4.26 0.81
CA VAL A 89 -17.08 -2.80 0.93
C VAL A 89 -17.91 -2.27 -0.24
N TRP A 90 -17.58 -2.67 -1.47
CA TRP A 90 -18.33 -2.25 -2.65
C TRP A 90 -19.79 -2.69 -2.58
N SER A 91 -20.02 -3.95 -2.22
CA SER A 91 -21.37 -4.54 -2.09
C SER A 91 -22.19 -3.85 -1.00
N ALA A 92 -21.57 -3.52 0.13
CA ALA A 92 -22.21 -2.76 1.21
C ALA A 92 -22.62 -1.35 0.76
N VAL A 93 -21.75 -0.67 0.02
CA VAL A 93 -22.02 0.69 -0.47
C VAL A 93 -23.14 0.70 -1.52
N GLN A 94 -23.19 -0.30 -2.41
CA GLN A 94 -24.27 -0.38 -3.40
C GLN A 94 -25.65 -0.52 -2.76
N LYS A 95 -25.74 -1.23 -1.62
CA LYS A 95 -26.98 -1.41 -0.84
C LYS A 95 -27.48 -0.13 -0.16
N LEU A 96 -26.67 0.94 -0.09
CA LEU A 96 -27.10 2.21 0.51
C LEU A 96 -28.26 2.85 -0.27
N LYS A 97 -29.32 3.23 0.44
CA LYS A 97 -30.46 3.97 -0.12
C LYS A 97 -29.99 5.33 -0.65
N GLN A 98 -30.28 5.62 -1.91
CA GLN A 98 -29.72 6.80 -2.60
C GLN A 98 -30.17 8.15 -2.01
N ARG A 99 -31.41 8.24 -1.54
CA ARG A 99 -32.03 9.47 -1.02
C ARG A 99 -32.20 9.45 0.50
N LYS A 100 -31.17 9.01 1.24
CA LYS A 100 -31.14 9.13 2.70
C LYS A 100 -30.61 10.51 3.08
N ALA A 101 -31.20 11.14 4.09
CA ALA A 101 -30.68 12.38 4.66
C ALA A 101 -29.23 12.17 5.15
N PRO A 102 -28.33 13.12 4.92
CA PRO A 102 -26.95 13.01 5.37
C PRO A 102 -26.84 13.05 6.90
N GLY A 103 -25.74 12.52 7.43
CA GLY A 103 -25.44 12.56 8.85
C GLY A 103 -24.89 13.92 9.30
N ARG A 104 -24.29 13.94 10.50
CA ARG A 104 -23.64 15.15 11.06
C ARG A 104 -22.52 15.68 10.17
N ASP A 105 -21.87 14.80 9.43
CA ASP A 105 -20.80 15.09 8.47
C ASP A 105 -21.30 15.72 7.15
N GLN A 106 -22.62 15.79 6.94
CA GLN A 106 -23.24 16.28 5.71
C GLN A 106 -22.90 15.46 4.45
N ILE A 107 -22.33 14.26 4.60
CA ILE A 107 -21.97 13.39 3.47
C ILE A 107 -23.19 12.55 3.09
N THR A 108 -23.64 12.69 1.84
CA THR A 108 -24.77 11.92 1.31
C THR A 108 -24.31 10.58 0.74
N ASN A 109 -25.22 9.60 0.72
CA ASN A 109 -24.97 8.30 0.09
C ASN A 109 -24.63 8.42 -1.42
N THR A 110 -25.09 9.47 -2.09
CA THR A 110 -24.71 9.75 -3.49
C THR A 110 -23.22 10.05 -3.63
N ILE A 111 -22.66 10.85 -2.72
CA ILE A 111 -21.23 11.19 -2.72
C ILE A 111 -20.39 9.94 -2.43
N ILE A 112 -20.79 9.12 -1.44
CA ILE A 112 -20.09 7.88 -1.08
C ILE A 112 -20.00 6.93 -2.29
N LYS A 113 -21.12 6.74 -3.02
CA LYS A 113 -21.15 5.89 -4.23
C LYS A 113 -20.24 6.43 -5.35
N LEU A 114 -20.18 7.75 -5.53
CA LEU A 114 -19.33 8.39 -6.55
C LEU A 114 -17.83 8.29 -6.23
N LEU A 115 -17.47 8.46 -4.95
CA LEU A 115 -16.07 8.39 -4.51
C LEU A 115 -15.47 7.00 -4.74
N LEU A 116 -16.23 5.94 -4.44
CA LEU A 116 -15.79 4.58 -4.67
C LEU A 116 -15.65 4.26 -6.16
N TYR A 117 -16.54 4.78 -7.00
CA TYR A 117 -16.45 4.59 -8.45
C TYR A 117 -15.19 5.24 -9.06
N ARG A 118 -14.83 6.46 -8.61
CA ARG A 118 -13.68 7.19 -9.17
C ARG A 118 -12.33 6.83 -8.55
N GLY A 119 -12.29 6.58 -7.24
CA GLY A 119 -11.03 6.48 -6.50
C GLY A 119 -10.42 5.07 -6.40
N PHE A 120 -11.22 4.00 -6.51
CA PHE A 120 -10.77 2.65 -6.18
C PHE A 120 -11.00 1.58 -7.26
N PHE A 121 -12.03 1.72 -8.10
CA PHE A 121 -12.43 0.66 -9.05
C PHE A 121 -12.42 1.09 -10.52
N SER A 122 -11.95 2.30 -10.83
CA SER A 122 -11.92 2.85 -12.20
C SER A 122 -10.80 2.28 -13.08
N SER A 123 -9.96 1.39 -12.57
CA SER A 123 -8.81 0.81 -13.29
C SER A 123 -9.05 -0.57 -13.90
N GLN A 124 -10.29 -1.06 -13.96
CA GLN A 124 -10.64 -2.31 -14.66
C GLN A 124 -11.54 -2.03 -15.86
N THR A 125 -10.98 -1.42 -16.90
CA THR A 125 -11.48 -1.49 -18.28
C THR A 125 -10.30 -1.50 -19.24
#